data_AF-A0A363TV69-F1
#
_entry.id   AF-A0A363TV69-F1
#
_cell.length_a   1.000
_cell.length_b   1.000
_cell.length_c   1.000
_cell.angle_alpha   90.00
_cell.angle_beta   90.00
_cell.angle_gamma   90.00
#
_symmetry.space_group_name_H-M   'P 1'
#
loop_
_entity.id
_entity.type
_entity.pdbx_description
1 polymer ?
#
loop_
_entity_poly.entity_id
_entity_poly.type
_entity_poly.pdbx_seq_one_letter_code
_entity_poly.pdbx_strand_id
1 'polypeptide(L)'
;MYPEPVRDAMIALWEASDRICGKRLKAMIPTLLPALERPERLKLDEHDRGLLLAISAATIDRLSSEARMVARGGRRRRAGFSSAVRREMPVRTFNDWNDPPPSFCEVDLVAHCGTSVTGAFLQTPMRVDIATGRTECFPLLVRESGLASNLHGQQVSASVKTCPAMTMERPTPRPRASRAAGRS
;
A
#
# COMPACT_ATOMS: atom_id res chain seq x y z
N MET A 1 -8.62 -3.96 -27.79
CA MET A 1 -8.34 -4.85 -26.65
C MET A 1 -6.82 -4.95 -26.55
N TYR A 2 -6.23 -4.86 -25.35
CA TYR A 2 -4.76 -4.97 -25.22
C TYR A 2 -4.35 -6.44 -25.20
N PRO A 3 -3.19 -6.81 -25.79
CA PRO A 3 -2.65 -8.17 -25.68
C PRO A 3 -2.44 -8.58 -24.21
N GLU A 4 -2.58 -9.88 -23.92
CA GLU A 4 -2.32 -10.43 -22.58
C GLU A 4 -0.92 -10.09 -22.04
N PRO A 5 0.18 -10.18 -22.81
CA PRO A 5 1.51 -9.79 -22.33
C PRO A 5 1.57 -8.34 -21.81
N VAL A 6 0.86 -7.42 -22.47
CA VAL A 6 0.78 -6.01 -22.05
C VAL A 6 -0.04 -5.86 -20.77
N ARG A 7 -1.09 -6.66 -20.60
CA ARG A 7 -1.91 -6.67 -19.38
C ARG A 7 -1.10 -7.18 -18.19
N ASP A 8 -0.39 -8.28 -18.35
CA ASP A 8 0.44 -8.88 -17.31
C ASP A 8 1.58 -7.94 -16.90
N ALA A 9 2.26 -7.35 -17.87
CA ALA A 9 3.30 -6.37 -17.62
C ALA A 9 2.79 -5.11 -16.92
N MET A 10 1.59 -4.64 -17.29
CA MET A 10 0.94 -3.53 -16.60
C MET A 10 0.62 -3.87 -15.14
N ILE A 11 0.15 -5.08 -14.85
CA ILE A 11 -0.12 -5.53 -13.48
C ILE A 11 1.20 -5.59 -12.68
N ALA A 12 2.27 -6.17 -13.25
CA ALA A 12 3.58 -6.22 -12.61
C ALA A 12 4.14 -4.82 -12.29
N LEU A 13 4.02 -3.87 -13.22
CA LEU A 13 4.37 -2.45 -12.99
C LEU A 13 3.55 -1.82 -11.86
N TRP A 14 2.25 -2.11 -11.83
CA TRP A 14 1.34 -1.61 -10.79
C TRP A 14 1.67 -2.20 -9.41
N GLU A 15 2.02 -3.47 -9.33
CA GLU A 15 2.44 -4.10 -8.06
C GLU A 15 3.81 -3.62 -7.59
N ALA A 16 4.77 -3.46 -8.49
CA ALA A 16 6.10 -2.93 -8.18
C ALA A 16 6.09 -1.45 -7.74
N SER A 17 5.02 -0.72 -8.03
CA SER A 17 4.84 0.69 -7.68
C SER A 17 3.88 0.91 -6.50
N ASP A 18 3.81 -0.05 -5.58
CA ASP A 18 2.93 0.01 -4.39
C ASP A 18 1.46 0.28 -4.73
N ARG A 19 1.02 -0.20 -5.89
CA ARG A 19 -0.39 -0.16 -6.31
C ARG A 19 -0.96 1.26 -6.45
N ILE A 20 -0.12 2.24 -6.78
CA ILE A 20 -0.53 3.64 -7.00
C ILE A 20 -1.58 3.80 -8.11
N CYS A 21 -2.28 4.94 -8.10
CA CYS A 21 -3.31 5.25 -9.11
C CYS A 21 -2.71 5.42 -10.51
N GLY A 22 -3.52 5.16 -11.56
CA GLY A 22 -3.05 5.15 -12.95
C GLY A 22 -2.43 6.46 -13.41
N LYS A 23 -2.87 7.61 -12.87
CA LYS A 23 -2.28 8.92 -13.18
C LYS A 23 -0.83 9.05 -12.70
N ARG A 24 -0.53 8.57 -11.49
CA ARG A 24 0.83 8.57 -10.94
C ARG A 24 1.68 7.49 -11.59
N LEU A 25 1.10 6.29 -11.79
CA LEU A 25 1.79 5.21 -12.47
C LEU A 25 2.22 5.61 -13.87
N LYS A 26 1.34 6.25 -14.66
CA LYS A 26 1.66 6.74 -16.01
C LYS A 26 2.94 7.59 -16.03
N ALA A 27 3.11 8.49 -15.07
CA ALA A 27 4.31 9.33 -14.99
C ALA A 27 5.58 8.54 -14.61
N MET A 28 5.43 7.40 -13.92
CA MET A 28 6.53 6.57 -13.44
C MET A 28 6.92 5.43 -14.41
N ILE A 29 6.03 5.01 -15.31
CA ILE A 29 6.28 3.91 -16.26
C ILE A 29 7.63 4.04 -16.98
N PRO A 30 8.02 5.20 -17.54
CA PRO A 30 9.29 5.34 -18.26
C PRO A 30 10.52 5.02 -17.40
N THR A 31 10.43 5.25 -16.08
CA THR A 31 11.50 5.00 -15.12
C THR A 31 11.48 3.56 -14.60
N LEU A 32 10.29 3.02 -14.33
CA LEU A 32 10.13 1.69 -13.75
C LEU A 32 10.34 0.56 -14.76
N LEU A 33 9.92 0.76 -16.01
CA LEU A 33 9.94 -0.27 -17.04
C LEU A 33 11.36 -0.80 -17.31
N PRO A 34 12.40 0.05 -17.54
CA PRO A 34 13.77 -0.44 -17.72
C PRO A 34 14.32 -1.13 -16.47
N ALA A 35 13.88 -0.73 -15.26
CA ALA A 35 14.33 -1.34 -14.03
C ALA A 35 13.81 -2.78 -13.85
N LEU A 36 12.62 -3.07 -14.39
CA LEU A 36 12.00 -4.41 -14.34
C LEU A 36 12.47 -5.33 -15.47
N GLU A 37 12.90 -4.77 -16.61
CA GLU A 37 13.51 -5.53 -17.72
C GLU A 37 14.91 -6.06 -17.36
N ARG A 38 15.71 -5.26 -16.64
CA ARG A 38 17.10 -5.62 -16.23
C ARG A 38 17.26 -6.98 -15.54
N PRO A 39 16.46 -7.34 -14.52
CA PRO A 39 16.57 -8.64 -13.85
C PRO A 39 15.85 -9.78 -14.60
N GLU A 40 15.46 -9.59 -15.87
CA GLU A 40 14.58 -10.52 -16.64
C GLU A 40 13.23 -10.81 -15.97
N ARG A 41 12.79 -9.98 -15.00
CA ARG A 41 11.44 -10.10 -14.40
C ARG A 41 10.33 -9.80 -15.41
N LEU A 42 10.66 -9.03 -16.44
CA LEU A 42 9.74 -8.65 -17.49
C LEU A 42 10.44 -8.86 -18.85
N LYS A 43 9.83 -9.65 -19.73
CA LYS A 43 10.28 -9.85 -21.11
C LYS A 43 9.19 -9.33 -22.02
N LEU A 44 9.47 -8.20 -22.66
CA LEU A 44 8.58 -7.56 -23.63
C LEU A 44 9.33 -7.41 -24.95
N ASP A 45 8.59 -7.55 -26.04
CA ASP A 45 9.09 -7.10 -27.33
C ASP A 45 8.95 -5.57 -27.47
N GLU A 46 9.55 -4.99 -28.52
CA GLU A 46 9.52 -3.55 -28.73
C GLU A 46 8.10 -3.03 -28.99
N HIS A 47 7.22 -3.87 -29.54
CA HIS A 47 5.83 -3.51 -29.81
C HIS A 47 5.05 -3.30 -28.50
N ASP A 48 5.10 -4.29 -27.61
CA ASP A 48 4.43 -4.26 -26.31
C ASP A 48 5.01 -3.18 -25.40
N ARG A 49 6.32 -2.97 -25.47
CA ARG A 49 7.00 -1.86 -24.78
C ARG A 49 6.46 -0.50 -25.25
N GLY A 50 6.32 -0.32 -26.56
CA GLY A 50 5.72 0.88 -27.14
C GLY A 50 4.28 1.11 -26.68
N LEU A 51 3.47 0.04 -26.62
CA LEU A 51 2.09 0.10 -26.13
C LEU A 51 2.01 0.56 -24.67
N LEU A 52 2.89 0.03 -23.79
CA LEU A 52 2.95 0.43 -22.38
C LEU A 52 3.37 1.88 -22.20
N LEU A 53 4.32 2.38 -22.99
CA LEU A 53 4.78 3.77 -22.92
C LEU A 53 3.71 4.76 -23.42
N ALA A 54 2.91 4.37 -24.42
CA ALA A 54 1.86 5.20 -24.99
C ALA A 54 0.55 5.17 -24.17
N ILE A 55 0.40 4.23 -23.24
CA ILE A 55 -0.88 3.95 -22.59
C ILE A 55 -1.45 5.17 -21.83
N SER A 56 -2.77 5.32 -21.86
CA SER A 56 -3.46 6.38 -21.10
C SER A 56 -3.67 5.98 -19.64
N ALA A 57 -3.71 6.95 -18.73
CA ALA A 57 -4.01 6.70 -17.30
C ALA A 57 -5.37 6.02 -17.11
N ALA A 58 -6.38 6.40 -17.89
CA ALA A 58 -7.71 5.79 -17.85
C ALA A 58 -7.69 4.32 -18.31
N THR A 59 -6.81 3.97 -19.24
CA THR A 59 -6.62 2.57 -19.66
C THR A 59 -5.89 1.76 -18.58
N ILE A 60 -4.85 2.33 -17.95
CA ILE A 60 -4.17 1.71 -16.80
C ILE A 60 -5.17 1.35 -15.71
N ASP A 61 -6.04 2.31 -15.33
CA ASP A 61 -7.03 2.09 -14.28
C ASP A 61 -8.07 1.01 -14.65
N ARG A 62 -8.42 0.88 -15.95
CA ARG A 62 -9.31 -0.18 -16.45
C ARG A 62 -8.62 -1.55 -16.42
N LEU A 63 -7.39 -1.66 -16.94
CA LEU A 63 -6.63 -2.91 -16.99
C LEU A 63 -6.30 -3.45 -15.59
N SER A 64 -5.98 -2.57 -14.65
CA SER A 64 -5.68 -2.94 -13.25
C SER A 64 -6.92 -3.09 -12.37
N SER A 65 -8.14 -2.86 -12.88
CA SER A 65 -9.37 -2.81 -12.07
C SER A 65 -9.70 -4.14 -11.37
N GLU A 66 -9.48 -5.25 -12.07
CA GLU A 66 -9.70 -6.60 -11.58
C GLU A 66 -8.65 -6.98 -10.52
N ALA A 67 -7.37 -6.77 -10.84
CA ALA A 67 -6.27 -6.96 -9.90
C ALA A 67 -6.46 -6.11 -8.63
N ARG A 68 -6.98 -4.89 -8.76
CA ARG A 68 -7.36 -4.01 -7.64
C ARG A 68 -8.49 -4.57 -6.79
N MET A 69 -9.48 -5.23 -7.37
CA MET A 69 -10.54 -5.88 -6.60
C MET A 69 -9.99 -7.03 -5.78
N VAL A 70 -9.18 -7.90 -6.39
CA VAL A 70 -8.54 -9.04 -5.72
C VAL A 70 -7.60 -8.55 -4.62
N ALA A 71 -6.74 -7.58 -4.90
CA ALA A 71 -5.82 -6.96 -3.96
C ALA A 71 -6.50 -6.25 -2.78
N ARG A 72 -7.81 -5.97 -2.88
CA ARG A 72 -8.63 -5.41 -1.79
C ARG A 72 -9.45 -6.47 -1.05
N GLY A 73 -9.18 -7.76 -1.30
CA GLY A 73 -9.93 -8.87 -0.72
C GLY A 73 -11.39 -8.90 -1.17
N GLY A 74 -11.67 -8.48 -2.41
CA GLY A 74 -13.04 -8.41 -2.97
C GLY A 74 -13.91 -7.33 -2.34
N ARG A 75 -13.42 -6.58 -1.35
CA ARG A 75 -14.17 -5.49 -0.70
C ARG A 75 -14.00 -4.21 -1.50
N ARG A 76 -15.07 -3.79 -2.18
CA ARG A 76 -15.25 -2.36 -2.52
C ARG A 76 -15.28 -1.60 -1.19
N ARG A 77 -14.59 -0.45 -1.06
CA ARG A 77 -14.79 0.43 0.12
C ARG A 77 -16.30 0.55 0.31
N ARG A 78 -16.82 0.19 1.48
CA ARG A 78 -18.25 0.39 1.77
C ARG A 78 -18.53 1.87 1.60
N ALA A 79 -19.17 2.24 0.49
CA ALA A 79 -19.73 3.56 0.34
C ALA A 79 -20.83 3.68 1.40
N GLY A 80 -20.79 4.72 2.24
CA GLY A 80 -21.94 5.08 3.07
C GLY A 80 -21.93 4.67 4.55
N PHE A 81 -20.90 4.04 5.10
CA PHE A 81 -20.76 3.96 6.57
C PHE A 81 -19.62 4.85 7.05
N SER A 82 -19.90 6.15 7.19
CA SER A 82 -19.17 6.95 8.16
C SER A 82 -19.62 6.45 9.54
N SER A 83 -18.75 5.77 10.28
CA SER A 83 -18.99 5.57 11.72
C SER A 83 -19.25 6.94 12.37
N ALA A 84 -19.98 7.00 13.48
CA ALA A 84 -20.15 8.24 14.24
C ALA A 84 -18.79 8.93 14.48
N VAL A 85 -17.77 8.12 14.84
CA VAL A 85 -16.35 8.52 14.95
C VAL A 85 -15.82 9.24 13.70
N ARG A 86 -16.16 8.78 12.49
CA ARG A 86 -15.69 9.42 11.25
C ARG A 86 -16.38 10.77 10.98
N ARG A 87 -17.59 10.99 11.50
CA ARG A 87 -18.26 12.30 11.43
C ARG A 87 -17.66 13.29 12.43
N GLU A 88 -17.17 12.79 13.56
CA GLU A 88 -16.43 13.58 14.56
C GLU A 88 -15.00 13.92 14.11
N MET A 89 -14.47 13.24 13.09
CA MET A 89 -13.16 13.48 12.48
C MET A 89 -13.29 14.10 11.09
N PRO A 90 -13.59 15.41 10.98
CA PRO A 90 -13.68 16.08 9.69
C PRO A 90 -12.33 16.03 8.99
N VAL A 91 -12.35 15.78 7.67
CA VAL A 91 -11.16 15.93 6.83
C VAL A 91 -10.83 17.41 6.76
N ARG A 92 -9.72 17.80 7.39
CA ARG A 92 -9.20 19.16 7.34
C ARG A 92 -8.19 19.28 6.22
N THR A 93 -8.28 20.37 5.48
CA THR A 93 -7.33 20.79 4.46
C THR A 93 -6.34 21.78 5.06
N PHE A 94 -5.31 22.14 4.29
CA PHE A 94 -4.31 23.12 4.71
C PHE A 94 -4.92 24.44 5.22
N ASN A 95 -6.07 24.86 4.67
CA ASN A 95 -6.70 26.12 5.01
C ASN A 95 -7.56 26.08 6.29
N ASP A 96 -7.87 24.87 6.81
CA ASP A 96 -8.82 24.71 7.92
C ASP A 96 -8.16 24.84 9.30
N TRP A 97 -6.83 24.96 9.35
CA TRP A 97 -6.06 24.93 10.61
C TRP A 97 -5.86 26.30 11.26
N ASN A 98 -6.08 27.40 10.52
CA ASN A 98 -5.95 28.78 11.01
C ASN A 98 -4.61 29.07 11.70
N ASP A 99 -3.51 28.64 11.08
CA ASP A 99 -2.12 28.87 11.52
C ASP A 99 -1.86 28.58 13.00
N PRO A 100 -2.01 27.31 13.45
CA PRO A 100 -1.84 26.96 14.85
C PRO A 100 -0.35 27.07 15.24
N PRO A 101 -0.05 27.40 16.51
CA PRO A 101 1.33 27.38 16.97
C PRO A 101 1.90 25.95 16.94
N PRO A 102 3.24 25.78 16.87
CA PRO A 102 3.89 24.47 17.05
C PRO A 102 3.39 23.77 18.32
N SER A 103 3.25 22.45 18.28
CA SER A 103 2.60 21.52 19.25
C SER A 103 1.19 21.05 18.88
N PHE A 104 0.53 21.66 17.88
CA PHE A 104 -0.71 21.13 17.33
C PHE A 104 -0.39 19.96 16.39
N CYS A 105 -0.84 18.76 16.75
CA CYS A 105 -0.53 17.56 15.98
C CYS A 105 -1.77 16.75 15.58
N GLU A 106 -1.75 16.21 14.37
CA GLU A 106 -2.66 15.15 13.94
C GLU A 106 -1.98 13.79 14.14
N VAL A 107 -2.75 12.80 14.61
CA VAL A 107 -2.25 11.43 14.81
C VAL A 107 -3.10 10.45 14.01
N ASP A 108 -2.43 9.62 13.21
CA ASP A 108 -3.04 8.57 12.41
C ASP A 108 -2.37 7.23 12.71
N LEU A 109 -3.09 6.12 12.49
CA LEU A 109 -2.57 4.78 12.71
C LEU A 109 -2.64 3.97 11.41
N VAL A 110 -1.48 3.50 10.95
CA VAL A 110 -1.41 2.60 9.80
C VAL A 110 -1.31 1.15 10.27
N ALA A 111 -2.27 0.33 9.88
CA ALA A 111 -2.27 -1.12 10.12
C ALA A 111 -1.66 -1.86 8.91
N HIS A 112 -0.58 -2.61 9.15
CA HIS A 112 0.13 -3.41 8.13
C HIS A 112 -0.42 -4.83 8.07
N CYS A 113 -1.71 -4.96 7.82
CA CYS A 113 -2.44 -6.22 7.95
C CYS A 113 -2.80 -6.87 6.60
N GLY A 114 -2.42 -6.28 5.46
CA GLY A 114 -2.80 -6.85 4.18
C GLY A 114 -4.26 -6.63 3.85
N THR A 115 -4.90 -7.67 3.34
CA THR A 115 -6.32 -7.67 2.97
C THR A 115 -7.24 -8.05 4.14
N SER A 116 -6.68 -8.43 5.29
CA SER A 116 -7.42 -8.88 6.46
C SER A 116 -6.97 -8.10 7.70
N VAL A 117 -7.90 -7.72 8.56
CA VAL A 117 -7.60 -7.09 9.87
C VAL A 117 -7.62 -8.12 11.01
N THR A 118 -7.67 -9.41 10.68
CA THR A 118 -7.70 -10.51 11.63
C THR A 118 -6.29 -10.93 12.01
N GLY A 119 -6.02 -11.13 13.30
CA GLY A 119 -4.74 -11.61 13.82
C GLY A 119 -3.80 -10.48 14.26
N ALA A 120 -2.55 -10.84 14.55
CA ALA A 120 -1.51 -9.90 14.97
C ALA A 120 -0.79 -9.28 13.76
N PHE A 121 -0.65 -7.96 13.75
CA PHE A 121 0.04 -7.22 12.71
C PHE A 121 0.78 -6.01 13.29
N LEU A 122 1.79 -5.55 12.55
CA LEU A 122 2.51 -4.32 12.86
C LEU A 122 1.57 -3.12 12.66
N GLN A 123 1.67 -2.16 13.55
CA GLN A 123 1.00 -0.87 13.41
C GLN A 123 2.04 0.25 13.48
N THR A 124 1.84 1.29 12.68
CA THR A 124 2.70 2.49 12.71
C THR A 124 1.83 3.70 13.02
N PRO A 125 1.79 4.16 14.28
CA PRO A 125 1.31 5.50 14.59
C PRO A 125 2.21 6.53 13.89
N MET A 126 1.56 7.49 13.23
CA MET A 126 2.15 8.66 12.62
C MET A 126 1.61 9.89 13.35
N ARG A 127 2.51 10.74 13.82
CA ARG A 127 2.19 12.05 14.39
C ARG A 127 2.77 13.13 13.47
N VAL A 128 1.93 14.08 13.08
CA VAL A 128 2.33 15.22 12.24
C VAL A 128 2.08 16.50 13.03
N ASP A 129 3.12 17.29 13.29
CA ASP A 129 2.96 18.66 13.74
C ASP A 129 2.48 19.52 12.56
N ILE A 130 1.33 20.17 12.72
CA ILE A 130 0.64 20.90 11.66
C ILE A 130 1.37 22.19 11.32
N ALA A 131 1.92 22.88 12.33
CA ALA A 131 2.59 24.16 12.15
C ALA A 131 3.93 23.98 11.44
N THR A 132 4.70 22.94 11.80
CA THR A 132 6.05 22.73 11.27
C THR A 132 6.12 21.69 10.15
N GLY A 133 5.05 20.92 9.91
CA GLY A 133 5.02 19.79 8.98
C GLY A 133 5.90 18.60 9.42
N ARG A 134 6.39 18.60 10.66
CA ARG A 134 7.30 17.55 11.15
C ARG A 134 6.50 16.26 11.36
N THR A 135 6.97 15.18 10.74
CA THR A 135 6.34 13.87 10.85
C THR A 135 7.20 12.91 11.65
N GLU A 136 6.60 12.27 12.66
CA GLU A 136 7.24 11.27 13.50
C GLU A 136 6.45 9.96 13.40
N CYS A 137 7.16 8.85 13.18
CA CYS A 137 6.58 7.52 13.03
C CYS A 137 7.25 6.57 14.02
N PHE A 138 6.46 5.80 14.77
CA PHE A 138 6.98 4.82 15.72
C PHE A 138 6.36 3.44 15.43
N PRO A 139 7.13 2.35 15.43
CA PRO A 139 6.57 1.02 15.23
C PRO A 139 5.93 0.51 16.53
N LEU A 140 4.67 0.06 16.46
CA LEU A 140 4.01 -0.71 17.51
C LEU A 140 4.00 -2.18 17.10
N LEU A 141 4.85 -2.95 17.78
CA LEU A 141 4.93 -4.40 17.64
C LEU A 141 3.75 -5.04 18.39
N VAL A 142 2.84 -5.64 17.63
CA VAL A 142 1.76 -6.54 18.10
C VAL A 142 0.75 -5.87 19.03
N ARG A 143 -0.43 -5.56 18.47
CA ARG A 143 -1.66 -5.35 19.24
C ARG A 143 -2.72 -6.33 18.75
N GLU A 144 -3.20 -7.21 19.62
CA GLU A 144 -4.47 -7.90 19.39
C GLU A 144 -5.58 -6.85 19.47
N SER A 145 -6.51 -6.86 18.51
CA SER A 145 -7.50 -5.80 18.28
C SER A 145 -8.50 -5.55 19.43
N GLY A 146 -8.40 -6.25 20.56
CA GLY A 146 -9.43 -6.39 21.58
C GLY A 146 -9.36 -5.47 22.82
N LEU A 147 -8.31 -4.68 23.05
CA LEU A 147 -8.17 -3.90 24.29
C LEU A 147 -7.78 -2.44 24.06
N ALA A 148 -8.76 -1.53 24.06
CA ALA A 148 -8.55 -0.09 24.18
C ALA A 148 -9.04 0.39 25.55
N SER A 149 -8.13 0.50 26.51
CA SER A 149 -8.41 1.13 27.81
C SER A 149 -7.43 2.28 28.02
N ASN A 150 -7.98 3.49 28.11
CA ASN A 150 -7.47 4.64 28.88
C ASN A 150 -6.11 5.25 28.47
N LEU A 151 -6.16 6.28 27.62
CA LEU A 151 -5.30 7.45 27.79
C LEU A 151 -6.18 8.65 28.16
N HIS A 152 -6.10 9.06 29.42
CA HIS A 152 -6.66 10.32 29.90
C HIS A 152 -5.88 11.50 29.29
N GLY A 153 -6.58 12.54 28.84
CA GLY A 153 -6.05 13.92 28.86
C GLY A 153 -5.48 14.54 27.57
N GLN A 154 -5.64 13.95 26.38
CA GLN A 154 -5.42 14.66 25.11
C GLN A 154 -6.55 14.35 24.14
N GLN A 155 -7.06 15.38 23.46
CA GLN A 155 -8.06 15.21 22.40
C GLN A 155 -7.37 14.63 21.16
N VAL A 156 -7.10 13.33 21.20
CA VAL A 156 -6.47 12.56 20.11
C VAL A 156 -7.57 12.04 19.20
N SER A 157 -7.68 12.62 18.00
CA SER A 157 -8.55 12.06 16.96
C SER A 157 -7.76 11.03 16.13
N ALA A 158 -7.96 9.74 16.39
CA ALA A 158 -7.29 8.66 15.67
C ALA A 158 -8.14 8.06 14.53
N SER A 159 -7.64 8.12 13.30
CA SER A 159 -8.13 7.28 12.20
C SER A 159 -7.27 6.01 12.09
N VAL A 160 -7.87 4.89 11.69
CA VAL A 160 -7.12 3.67 11.36
C VAL A 160 -7.17 3.47 9.85
N LYS A 161 -6.02 3.57 9.20
CA LYS A 161 -5.86 3.28 7.77
C LYS A 161 -5.19 1.92 7.63
N THR A 162 -5.78 1.02 6.85
CA THR A 162 -5.13 -0.25 6.50
C THR A 162 -4.30 -0.06 5.25
N CYS A 163 -3.02 -0.44 5.31
CA CYS A 163 -2.20 -0.60 4.12
C CYS A 163 -2.31 -2.04 3.64
N PRO A 164 -2.65 -2.29 2.36
CA PRO A 164 -2.52 -3.62 1.79
C PRO A 164 -1.02 -3.97 1.80
N ALA A 165 -0.64 -4.87 2.69
CA ALA A 165 0.70 -5.47 2.76
C ALA A 165 1.20 -5.84 1.36
N MET A 166 2.45 -5.46 1.07
CA MET A 166 3.27 -6.15 0.09
C MET A 166 3.36 -7.61 0.53
N THR A 167 2.99 -8.52 -0.35
CA THR A 167 3.28 -9.95 -0.16
C THR A 167 4.79 -10.10 -0.23
N MET A 168 5.48 -10.07 0.91
CA MET A 168 6.83 -10.63 0.97
C MET A 168 6.68 -12.15 0.98
N GLU A 169 6.86 -12.77 -0.18
CA GLU A 169 7.03 -14.21 -0.27
C GLU A 169 8.20 -14.62 0.63
N ARG A 170 7.94 -15.50 1.61
CA ARG A 170 9.01 -16.11 2.41
C ARG A 170 9.87 -16.95 1.45
N PRO A 171 11.20 -16.81 1.45
CA PRO A 171 12.05 -17.73 0.71
C PRO A 171 11.84 -19.15 1.26
N THR A 172 11.44 -20.07 0.40
CA THR A 172 11.32 -21.49 0.71
C THR A 172 12.70 -22.04 1.08
N PRO A 173 12.84 -22.76 2.22
CA PRO A 173 14.12 -23.36 2.58
C PRO A 173 14.46 -24.45 1.56
N ARG A 174 15.59 -24.29 0.85
CA ARG A 174 16.11 -25.33 -0.04
C ARG A 174 16.37 -26.61 0.78
N PRO A 175 15.94 -27.79 0.30
CA PRO A 175 16.28 -29.04 0.97
C PRO A 175 17.80 -29.24 0.97
N ARG A 176 18.38 -29.46 2.16
CA ARG A 176 19.77 -29.92 2.29
C ARG A 176 19.88 -31.27 1.59
N ALA A 177 20.69 -31.34 0.55
CA ALA A 177 21.09 -32.61 -0.05
C ALA A 177 21.71 -33.51 1.03
N SER A 178 21.05 -34.62 1.34
CA SER A 178 21.64 -35.68 2.15
C SER A 178 22.74 -36.35 1.32
N ARG A 179 23.98 -36.19 1.77
CA ARG A 179 25.13 -36.90 1.24
C ARG A 179 24.96 -38.38 1.63
N ALA A 180 24.65 -39.23 0.66
CA ALA A 180 24.67 -40.68 0.84
C ALA A 180 26.11 -41.11 1.16
N ALA A 181 26.34 -41.57 2.38
CA ALA A 181 27.56 -42.25 2.77
C ALA A 181 27.48 -43.69 2.28
N GLY A 182 28.22 -44.00 1.21
CA GLY A 182 28.55 -45.37 0.85
C GLY A 182 29.68 -45.89 1.72
N ARG A 183 29.47 -47.04 2.36
CA ARG A 183 30.44 -48.07 2.74
C ARG A 183 29.63 -49.39 2.67
N SER A 184 29.91 -50.26 1.71
CA SER A 184 30.96 -51.30 1.75
C SER A 184 30.77 -52.21 2.95
#